data_AF-A0A9X8YMB8-F1
#
_entry.id   AF-A0A9X8YMB8-F1
#
_cell.length_a   1.000
_cell.length_b   1.000
_cell.length_c   1.000
_cell.angle_alpha   90.00
_cell.angle_beta   90.00
_cell.angle_gamma   90.00
#
_symmetry.space_group_name_H-M   'P 1'
#
loop_
_entity.id
_entity.type
_entity.pdbx_description
1 polymer ?
#
loop_
_entity_poly.entity_id
_entity_poly.type
_entity_poly.pdbx_seq_one_letter_code
_entity_poly.pdbx_strand_id
1 'polypeptide(L)'
;AWVYGQGEAREIRHAVTGEALYQVCSDGLPLAASLSYARSHGGPALAHMTFQQRAQMLKAVAKHLLAHKEALYQISYQTGATRGDGWVDIEGGIATLFAYAGMAGRDL
;
A
#
# COMPACT_ATOMS: atom_id res chain seq x y z
N ALA A 1 6.84 -8.22 11.24
CA ALA A 1 8.24 -7.82 10.94
C ALA A 1 8.44 -7.84 9.43
N TRP A 2 9.44 -7.12 8.92
CA TRP A 2 9.91 -7.31 7.54
C TRP A 2 10.70 -8.61 7.46
N VAL A 3 10.40 -9.45 6.47
CA VAL A 3 10.96 -10.80 6.29
C VAL A 3 11.22 -11.06 4.81
N TYR A 4 12.22 -11.89 4.52
CA TYR A 4 12.55 -12.33 3.16
C TYR A 4 12.03 -13.75 2.92
N GLY A 5 11.61 -14.04 1.68
CA GLY A 5 11.35 -15.41 1.24
C GLY A 5 12.65 -16.23 1.15
N GLN A 6 12.53 -17.54 1.14
CA GLN A 6 13.64 -18.49 1.20
C GLN A 6 13.85 -19.30 -0.09
N GLY A 7 13.02 -19.05 -1.11
CA GLY A 7 13.05 -19.77 -2.38
C GLY A 7 13.73 -18.99 -3.50
N GLU A 8 13.56 -19.48 -4.72
CA GLU A 8 14.05 -18.80 -5.92
C GLU A 8 13.28 -17.50 -6.12
N ALA A 9 14.00 -16.38 -6.13
CA ALA A 9 13.38 -15.08 -6.28
C ALA A 9 13.17 -14.73 -7.75
N ARG A 10 12.00 -14.16 -8.05
CA ARG A 10 11.74 -13.58 -9.37
C ARG A 10 12.31 -12.17 -9.44
N GLU A 11 13.07 -11.90 -10.48
CA GLU A 11 13.61 -10.57 -10.75
C GLU A 11 12.54 -9.62 -11.31
N ILE A 12 12.54 -8.38 -10.85
CA ILE A 12 11.78 -7.26 -11.39
C ILE A 12 12.77 -6.33 -12.08
N ARG A 13 12.51 -6.00 -13.34
CA ARG A 13 13.35 -5.13 -14.18
C ARG A 13 12.73 -3.76 -14.38
N HIS A 14 13.58 -2.77 -14.58
CA HIS A 14 13.18 -1.42 -14.98
C HIS A 14 12.62 -1.48 -16.41
N ALA A 15 11.38 -1.06 -16.61
CA ALA A 15 10.71 -1.20 -17.92
C ALA A 15 11.34 -0.33 -19.02
N VAL A 16 11.91 0.82 -18.65
CA VAL A 16 12.60 1.73 -19.59
C VAL A 16 14.02 1.27 -19.95
N THR A 17 14.86 0.89 -18.97
CA THR A 17 16.29 0.59 -19.20
C THR A 17 16.57 -0.91 -19.35
N GLY A 18 15.68 -1.79 -18.86
CA GLY A 18 15.88 -3.24 -18.82
C GLY A 18 16.77 -3.74 -17.67
N GLU A 19 17.32 -2.84 -16.85
CA GLU A 19 18.18 -3.17 -15.71
C GLU A 19 17.40 -3.92 -14.61
N ALA A 20 18.07 -4.82 -13.90
CA ALA A 20 17.49 -5.49 -12.73
C ALA A 20 17.33 -4.49 -11.57
N LEU A 21 16.14 -4.44 -10.96
CA LEU A 21 15.83 -3.52 -9.85
C LEU A 21 15.67 -4.24 -8.52
N TYR A 22 14.80 -5.25 -8.49
CA TYR A 22 14.40 -5.93 -7.26
C TYR A 22 14.31 -7.43 -7.49
N GLN A 23 14.32 -8.17 -6.39
CA GLN A 23 14.01 -9.59 -6.37
C GLN A 23 12.87 -9.82 -5.38
N VAL A 24 11.86 -10.59 -5.78
CA VAL A 24 10.69 -10.89 -4.94
C VAL A 24 10.52 -12.40 -4.79
N CYS A 25 10.31 -12.82 -3.54
CA CYS A 25 10.07 -14.22 -3.19
C CYS A 25 9.12 -14.28 -1.99
N SER A 26 8.12 -15.17 -2.07
CA SER A 26 7.18 -15.44 -0.97
C SER A 26 7.34 -16.83 -0.36
N ASP A 27 8.26 -17.64 -0.87
CA ASP A 27 8.45 -19.01 -0.42
C ASP A 27 8.95 -19.05 1.02
N GLY A 28 8.41 -19.96 1.81
CA GLY A 28 8.74 -20.07 3.24
C GLY A 28 8.16 -18.96 4.12
N LEU A 29 7.43 -17.98 3.57
CA LEU A 29 6.77 -16.97 4.40
C LEU A 29 5.64 -17.61 5.24
N PRO A 30 5.47 -17.22 6.50
CA PRO A 30 4.54 -17.87 7.42
C PRO A 30 3.10 -17.34 7.23
N LEU A 31 2.52 -17.52 6.03
CA LEU A 31 1.24 -16.91 5.64
C LEU A 31 0.08 -17.27 6.57
N ALA A 32 0.03 -18.52 7.05
CA ALA A 32 -0.98 -18.95 8.01
C ALA A 32 -0.86 -18.21 9.35
N ALA A 33 0.37 -18.00 9.83
CA ALA A 33 0.62 -17.23 11.05
C ALA A 33 0.30 -15.74 10.85
N SER A 34 0.64 -15.17 9.68
CA SER A 34 0.28 -13.79 9.31
C SER A 34 -1.23 -13.57 9.34
N LEU A 35 -2.02 -14.51 8.80
CA LEU A 35 -3.47 -14.46 8.84
C LEU A 35 -4.00 -14.60 10.28
N SER A 36 -3.45 -15.54 11.05
CA SER A 36 -3.83 -15.73 12.46
C SER A 36 -3.57 -14.46 13.28
N TYR A 37 -2.42 -13.81 13.07
CA TYR A 37 -2.07 -12.54 13.70
C TYR A 37 -3.04 -11.42 13.30
N ALA A 38 -3.33 -11.27 12.01
CA ALA A 38 -4.28 -10.28 11.52
C ALA A 38 -5.67 -10.44 12.16
N ARG A 39 -6.15 -11.68 12.32
CA ARG A 39 -7.46 -11.97 12.94
C ARG A 39 -7.48 -11.80 14.46
N SER A 40 -6.39 -12.14 15.14
CA SER A 40 -6.33 -12.11 16.62
C SER A 40 -5.93 -10.75 17.18
N HIS A 41 -5.21 -9.92 16.42
CA HIS A 41 -4.70 -8.62 16.88
C HIS A 41 -5.31 -7.47 16.07
N GLY A 42 -5.15 -7.49 14.74
CA GLY A 42 -5.60 -6.40 13.87
C GLY A 42 -7.12 -6.26 13.82
N GLY A 43 -7.84 -7.38 13.67
CA GLY A 43 -9.29 -7.43 13.62
C GLY A 43 -9.94 -6.81 14.86
N PRO A 44 -9.63 -7.29 16.09
CA PRO A 44 -10.15 -6.69 17.31
C PRO A 44 -9.77 -5.22 17.45
N ALA A 45 -8.52 -4.83 17.17
CA ALA A 45 -8.11 -3.43 17.27
C ALA A 45 -8.96 -2.51 16.38
N LEU A 46 -9.22 -2.91 15.13
CA LEU A 46 -10.06 -2.15 14.19
C LEU A 46 -11.56 -2.22 14.52
N ALA A 47 -12.03 -3.34 15.08
CA ALA A 47 -13.42 -3.53 15.48
C ALA A 47 -13.79 -2.67 16.71
N HIS A 48 -12.85 -2.41 17.61
CA HIS A 48 -13.05 -1.50 18.74
C HIS A 48 -13.10 -0.02 18.33
N MET A 49 -12.73 0.32 17.09
CA MET A 49 -12.83 1.70 16.59
C MET A 49 -14.25 2.00 16.10
N THR A 50 -14.67 3.26 16.26
CA THR A 50 -15.87 3.78 15.58
C THR A 50 -15.62 4.02 14.09
N PHE A 51 -16.68 4.20 13.30
CA PHE A 51 -16.55 4.58 11.89
C PHE A 51 -15.77 5.90 11.73
N GLN A 52 -16.03 6.88 12.58
CA GLN A 52 -15.32 8.16 12.59
C GLN A 52 -13.82 8.01 12.89
N GLN A 53 -13.44 7.15 13.84
CA GLN A 53 -12.02 6.88 14.13
C GLN A 53 -11.32 6.21 12.94
N ARG A 54 -11.98 5.24 12.29
CA ARG A 54 -11.45 4.62 11.07
C ARG A 54 -11.35 5.62 9.91
N ALA A 55 -12.31 6.53 9.77
CA ALA A 55 -12.27 7.61 8.80
C ALA A 55 -11.07 8.55 9.03
N GLN A 56 -10.83 8.94 10.28
CA GLN A 56 -9.66 9.76 10.64
C GLN A 56 -8.34 9.03 10.36
N MET A 57 -8.28 7.72 10.63
CA MET A 57 -7.11 6.90 10.30
C MET A 57 -6.85 6.85 8.78
N LEU A 58 -7.88 6.61 7.96
CA LEU A 58 -7.76 6.65 6.49
C LEU A 58 -7.30 8.03 6.00
N LYS A 59 -7.86 9.11 6.57
CA LYS A 59 -7.45 10.49 6.25
C LYS A 59 -6.00 10.75 6.62
N ALA A 60 -5.50 10.19 7.73
CA ALA A 60 -4.11 10.32 8.15
C ALA A 60 -3.17 9.60 7.17
N VAL A 61 -3.52 8.38 6.73
CA VAL A 61 -2.77 7.64 5.71
C VAL A 61 -2.75 8.42 4.39
N ALA A 62 -3.90 8.92 3.93
CA ALA A 62 -4.00 9.70 2.70
C ALA A 62 -3.11 10.95 2.72
N LYS A 63 -3.10 11.70 3.84
CA LYS A 63 -2.21 12.85 4.03
C LYS A 63 -0.74 12.46 4.00
N HIS A 64 -0.38 11.35 4.65
CA HIS A 64 1.00 10.85 4.65
C HIS A 64 1.46 10.49 3.24
N LEU A 65 0.66 9.73 2.49
CA LEU A 65 0.97 9.36 1.11
C LEU A 65 1.07 10.60 0.20
N LEU A 66 0.16 11.56 0.35
CA LEU A 66 0.18 12.81 -0.41
C LEU A 66 1.47 13.61 -0.19
N ALA A 67 1.95 13.70 1.06
CA ALA A 67 3.18 14.39 1.40
C ALA A 67 4.44 13.70 0.82
N HIS A 68 4.38 12.40 0.54
CA HIS A 68 5.50 11.59 0.05
C HIS A 68 5.31 11.13 -1.41
N LYS A 69 4.36 11.71 -2.14
CA LYS A 69 3.97 11.24 -3.48
C LYS A 69 5.12 11.24 -4.50
N GLU A 70 6.10 12.13 -4.35
CA GLU A 70 7.25 12.18 -5.27
C GLU A 70 8.12 10.91 -5.22
N ALA A 71 8.25 10.27 -4.05
CA ALA A 71 8.93 8.97 -3.95
C ALA A 71 8.12 7.87 -4.67
N LEU A 72 6.80 7.93 -4.58
CA LEU A 72 5.91 7.01 -5.30
C LEU A 72 6.02 7.20 -6.81
N TYR A 73 6.11 8.46 -7.29
CA TYR A 73 6.31 8.75 -8.70
C TYR A 73 7.65 8.24 -9.22
N GLN A 74 8.73 8.35 -8.42
CA GLN A 74 10.04 7.80 -8.78
C GLN A 74 9.99 6.28 -8.96
N ILE A 75 9.29 5.57 -8.07
CA ILE A 75 9.09 4.12 -8.20
C ILE A 75 8.17 3.81 -9.40
N SER A 76 7.09 4.56 -9.59
CA SER A 76 6.12 4.36 -10.69
C SER A 76 6.79 4.51 -12.06
N TYR A 77 7.70 5.48 -12.21
CA TYR A 77 8.48 5.64 -13.45
C TYR A 77 9.28 4.38 -13.83
N GLN A 78 9.75 3.61 -12.85
CA GLN A 78 10.47 2.36 -13.10
C GLN A 78 9.61 1.30 -13.81
N THR A 79 8.28 1.44 -13.75
CA THR A 79 7.31 0.60 -14.48
C THR A 79 7.09 1.05 -15.93
N GLY A 80 7.72 2.15 -16.35
CA GLY A 80 7.55 2.75 -17.69
C GLY A 80 6.40 3.75 -17.79
N ALA A 81 5.70 4.00 -16.67
CA ALA A 81 4.63 4.98 -16.59
C ALA A 81 5.15 6.41 -16.84
N THR A 82 4.39 7.19 -17.60
CA THR A 82 4.64 8.64 -17.68
C THR A 82 4.19 9.34 -16.40
N ARG A 83 4.53 10.61 -16.24
CA ARG A 83 4.05 11.42 -15.11
C ARG A 83 2.52 11.51 -15.07
N GLY A 84 1.86 11.54 -16.23
CA GLY A 84 0.40 11.57 -16.34
C GLY A 84 -0.23 10.25 -15.88
N ASP A 85 0.32 9.11 -16.29
CA ASP A 85 -0.16 7.79 -15.87
C ASP A 85 0.02 7.60 -14.35
N GLY A 86 1.20 7.96 -13.84
CA GLY A 86 1.48 7.92 -12.41
C GLY A 86 0.58 8.85 -11.60
N TRP A 87 0.11 9.97 -12.18
CA TRP A 87 -0.80 10.88 -11.49
C TRP A 87 -2.15 10.20 -11.25
N VAL A 88 -2.66 9.48 -12.24
CA VAL A 88 -3.89 8.69 -12.11
C VAL A 88 -3.73 7.59 -11.06
N ASP A 89 -2.63 6.84 -11.09
CA ASP A 89 -2.38 5.73 -10.16
C ASP A 89 -2.20 6.21 -8.71
N ILE A 90 -1.31 7.18 -8.49
CA ILE A 90 -0.90 7.63 -7.16
C ILE A 90 -1.93 8.58 -6.56
N GLU A 91 -2.26 9.68 -7.26
CA GLU A 91 -3.19 10.67 -6.72
C GLU A 91 -4.63 10.17 -6.77
N GLY A 92 -4.98 9.31 -7.75
CA GLY A 92 -6.26 8.61 -7.75
C GLY A 92 -6.43 7.72 -6.53
N GLY A 93 -5.44 6.86 -6.20
CA GLY A 93 -5.49 6.03 -4.99
C GLY A 93 -5.56 6.85 -3.69
N ILE A 94 -4.81 7.94 -3.60
CA ILE A 94 -4.87 8.88 -2.47
C ILE A 94 -6.26 9.53 -2.36
N ALA A 95 -6.83 9.97 -3.49
CA ALA A 95 -8.18 10.54 -3.53
C ALA A 95 -9.25 9.52 -3.11
N THR A 96 -9.10 8.25 -3.49
CA THR A 96 -9.95 7.15 -3.02
C THR A 96 -9.93 7.04 -1.49
N LEU A 97 -8.76 7.13 -0.85
CA LEU A 97 -8.67 7.12 0.61
C LEU A 97 -9.39 8.32 1.25
N PHE A 98 -9.24 9.52 0.67
CA PHE A 98 -9.99 10.70 1.12
C PHE A 98 -11.50 10.55 0.94
N ALA A 99 -11.94 9.94 -0.17
CA ALA A 99 -13.36 9.69 -0.43
C ALA A 99 -13.96 8.75 0.63
N TYR A 100 -13.32 7.61 0.90
CA TYR A 100 -13.76 6.68 1.95
C TYR A 100 -13.74 7.30 3.35
N ALA A 101 -12.70 8.09 3.66
CA ALA A 101 -12.66 8.86 4.91
C ALA A 101 -13.81 9.87 5.00
N GLY A 102 -14.21 10.48 3.89
CA GLY A 102 -15.34 11.41 3.83
C GLY A 102 -16.69 10.72 4.05
N MET A 103 -16.93 9.59 3.38
CA MET A 103 -18.17 8.81 3.52
C MET A 103 -18.36 8.30 4.95
N ALA A 104 -17.35 7.63 5.51
CA ALA A 104 -17.42 7.09 6.87
C ALA A 104 -17.42 8.17 7.98
N GLY A 105 -17.13 9.43 7.63
CA GLY A 105 -17.17 10.56 8.56
C GLY A 105 -18.47 11.36 8.54
N ARG A 106 -19.29 11.23 7.49
CA ARG A 106 -20.56 11.97 7.33
C ARG A 106 -21.80 11.07 7.40
N ASP A 107 -21.68 9.83 6.92
CA ASP A 107 -22.83 9.01 6.55
C ASP A 107 -22.99 7.74 7.39
N LEU A 108 -22.08 7.49 8.36
CA LEU A 108 -22.03 6.32 9.26
C LEU A 108 -21.61 6.74 10.68
#